data_AF-A0A7W0YCU7-F1
#
_entry.id   AF-A0A7W0YCU7-F1
#
_cell.length_a   1.000
_cell.length_b   1.000
_cell.length_c   1.000
_cell.angle_alpha   90.00
_cell.angle_beta   90.00
_cell.angle_gamma   90.00
#
_symmetry.space_group_name_H-M   'P 1'
#
loop_
_entity.id
_entity.type
_entity.pdbx_description
1 polymer ?
#
loop_
_entity_poly.entity_id
_entity_poly.type
_entity_poly.pdbx_seq_one_letter_code
_entity_poly.pdbx_strand_id
1 'polypeptide(L)'
;MLAATLVLALLATHVRAENEGERLQFTEEDLPSLEKDPAGPSEIDEFAGWRGFHYARDTRRAARGDVKALKKFFEIAKDADDAAAESISGMPTVVYHLLGDEKFSKFLSRQPLPYRMMVRNLIGADGRYLSRHFPLTTSLLFAREIVAWDSPN
;
A
#
# COMPACT_ATOMS: atom_id res chain seq x y z
N MET A 1 -8.97 44.96 -12.28
CA MET A 1 -9.46 44.45 -10.99
C MET A 1 -9.77 42.98 -11.13
N LEU A 2 -9.11 42.15 -10.30
CA LEU A 2 -9.51 40.81 -9.79
C LEU A 2 -9.83 39.73 -10.84
N ALA A 3 -8.90 38.80 -11.11
CA ALA A 3 -8.59 37.60 -10.31
C ALA A 3 -9.45 36.39 -10.74
N ALA A 4 -8.83 35.46 -11.46
CA ALA A 4 -9.26 34.06 -11.55
C ALA A 4 -8.05 33.20 -11.96
N THR A 5 -7.00 33.24 -11.15
CA THR A 5 -6.00 32.17 -11.09
C THR A 5 -6.54 31.13 -10.11
N LEU A 6 -6.27 29.85 -10.39
CA LEU A 6 -6.21 28.76 -9.43
C LEU A 6 -7.51 27.96 -9.14
N VAL A 7 -7.83 26.99 -10.01
CA VAL A 7 -8.59 25.77 -9.60
C VAL A 7 -7.92 24.48 -10.12
N LEU A 8 -6.63 24.53 -10.49
CA LEU A 8 -5.89 23.32 -10.92
C LEU A 8 -4.77 22.90 -9.95
N ALA A 9 -4.83 23.31 -8.68
CA ALA A 9 -3.77 23.05 -7.70
C ALA A 9 -4.32 22.74 -6.30
N LEU A 10 -5.25 21.78 -6.18
CA LEU A 10 -5.77 21.36 -4.87
C LEU A 10 -5.71 19.85 -4.57
N LEU A 11 -4.93 19.08 -5.33
CA LEU A 11 -4.55 17.70 -4.96
C LEU A 11 -3.03 17.48 -4.89
N ALA A 12 -2.24 18.56 -4.89
CA ALA A 12 -0.78 18.50 -4.91
C ALA A 12 -0.08 19.18 -3.71
N THR A 13 -0.81 19.58 -2.67
CA THR A 13 -0.24 20.36 -1.56
C THR A 13 -0.66 19.85 -0.19
N HIS A 14 -0.14 18.68 0.19
CA HIS A 14 0.45 18.45 1.51
C HIS A 14 1.38 17.21 1.54
N VAL A 15 2.03 16.88 0.42
CA VAL A 15 3.27 16.10 0.50
C VAL A 15 4.34 17.09 0.96
N ARG A 16 4.49 17.16 2.28
CA ARG A 16 5.63 17.81 2.92
C ARG A 16 6.87 17.18 2.29
N ALA A 17 7.68 17.99 1.62
CA ALA A 17 8.98 17.58 1.12
C ALA A 17 9.85 17.24 2.34
N GLU A 18 9.77 16.01 2.81
CA GLU A 18 10.58 15.49 3.91
C GLU A 18 11.77 14.73 3.32
N ASN A 19 12.93 15.05 3.88
CA ASN A 19 14.25 14.52 3.61
C ASN A 19 14.24 13.07 3.10
N GLU A 20 15.05 12.76 2.09
CA GLU A 20 15.22 11.42 1.48
C GLU A 20 15.62 10.28 2.46
N GLY A 21 15.68 10.55 3.77
CA GLY A 21 15.92 9.60 4.84
C GLY A 21 14.83 9.47 5.90
N GLU A 22 13.70 10.17 5.78
CA GLU A 22 12.62 10.09 6.77
C GLU A 22 11.57 9.03 6.39
N ARG A 23 11.13 8.29 7.40
CA ARG A 23 10.09 7.27 7.22
C ARG A 23 8.74 7.99 7.05
N LEU A 24 8.08 7.77 5.90
CA LEU A 24 6.66 8.10 5.72
C LEU A 24 5.82 7.73 6.94
N GLN A 25 5.03 8.69 7.42
CA GLN A 25 4.16 8.53 8.58
C GLN A 25 2.72 8.36 8.12
N PHE A 26 2.06 7.32 8.63
CA PHE A 26 0.66 7.05 8.40
C PHE A 26 -0.02 6.75 9.73
N THR A 27 -1.32 7.00 9.78
CA THR A 27 -2.19 6.79 10.93
C THR A 27 -3.45 6.02 10.50
N GLU A 28 -4.27 5.61 11.47
CA GLU A 28 -5.56 5.00 11.15
C GLU A 28 -6.54 5.94 10.44
N GLU A 29 -6.25 7.25 10.41
CA GLU A 29 -7.08 8.25 9.73
C GLU A 29 -6.89 8.25 8.20
N ASP A 30 -5.77 7.68 7.74
CA ASP A 30 -5.41 7.50 6.33
C ASP A 30 -6.04 6.23 5.73
N LEU A 31 -6.70 5.41 6.56
CA LEU A 31 -7.42 4.23 6.12
C LEU A 31 -8.85 4.60 5.66
N PRO A 32 -9.40 3.87 4.68
CA PRO A 32 -10.77 4.08 4.21
C PRO A 32 -11.78 4.01 5.37
N SER A 33 -12.81 4.86 5.29
CA SER A 33 -13.81 4.97 6.35
C SER A 33 -15.18 5.30 5.77
N LEU A 34 -16.19 4.59 6.27
CA LEU A 34 -17.59 4.78 5.86
C LEU A 34 -18.14 6.18 6.19
N GLU A 35 -17.46 6.94 7.05
CA GLU A 35 -17.86 8.31 7.42
C GLU A 35 -17.24 9.39 6.52
N LYS A 36 -16.03 9.16 5.98
CA LYS A 36 -15.33 10.11 5.11
C LYS A 36 -15.56 9.83 3.61
N ASP A 37 -15.81 8.58 3.25
CA ASP A 37 -16.07 8.18 1.86
C ASP A 37 -17.56 8.38 1.54
N PRO A 38 -17.93 8.87 0.34
CA PRO A 38 -19.29 9.29 0.01
C PRO A 38 -20.32 8.19 0.28
N ALA A 39 -21.53 8.59 0.72
CA ALA A 39 -22.63 7.69 1.05
C ALA A 39 -23.15 6.95 -0.20
N GLY A 40 -22.54 5.81 -0.51
CA GLY A 40 -22.86 4.92 -1.62
C GLY A 40 -21.71 3.93 -1.83
N PRO A 41 -21.94 2.76 -2.43
CA PRO A 41 -20.84 1.85 -2.73
C PRO A 41 -19.92 2.55 -3.75
N SER A 42 -18.69 2.84 -3.34
CA SER A 42 -17.65 3.27 -4.26
C SER A 42 -17.36 2.15 -5.28
N GLU A 43 -16.81 2.46 -6.45
CA GLU A 43 -16.44 1.43 -7.43
C GLU A 43 -15.55 0.34 -6.80
N ILE A 44 -14.70 0.72 -5.83
CA ILE A 44 -13.90 -0.25 -5.11
C ILE A 44 -14.70 -1.09 -4.12
N ASP A 45 -15.70 -0.54 -3.45
CA ASP A 45 -16.59 -1.31 -2.57
C ASP A 45 -17.39 -2.34 -3.35
N GLU A 46 -17.86 -2.00 -4.55
CA GLU A 46 -18.51 -2.95 -5.45
C GLU A 46 -17.52 -4.02 -5.88
N PHE A 47 -16.39 -3.64 -6.48
CA PHE A 47 -15.37 -4.56 -6.96
C PHE A 47 -14.86 -5.54 -5.88
N ALA A 48 -14.61 -5.03 -4.68
CA ALA A 48 -14.16 -5.81 -3.54
C ALA A 48 -15.31 -6.67 -2.98
N GLY A 49 -16.53 -6.13 -2.93
CA GLY A 49 -17.73 -6.78 -2.45
C GLY A 49 -18.06 -8.05 -3.24
N TRP A 50 -17.95 -8.01 -4.57
CA TRP A 50 -18.13 -9.19 -5.44
C TRP A 50 -17.14 -10.33 -5.14
N ARG A 51 -16.00 -10.00 -4.51
CA ARG A 51 -14.98 -10.96 -4.06
C ARG A 51 -15.08 -11.30 -2.57
N GLY A 52 -16.15 -10.86 -1.89
CA GLY A 52 -16.40 -11.10 -0.47
C GLY A 52 -15.51 -10.28 0.47
N PHE A 53 -15.09 -9.09 0.05
CA PHE A 53 -14.24 -8.19 0.84
C PHE A 53 -14.95 -6.84 1.02
N HIS A 54 -15.17 -6.41 2.27
CA HIS A 54 -15.73 -5.09 2.54
C HIS A 54 -14.59 -4.09 2.67
N TYR A 55 -14.37 -3.27 1.65
CA TYR A 55 -13.12 -2.54 1.48
C TYR A 55 -12.71 -1.72 2.70
N ALA A 56 -13.55 -0.81 3.19
CA ALA A 56 -13.23 0.00 4.38
C ALA A 56 -12.96 -0.87 5.63
N ARG A 57 -13.90 -1.76 5.97
CA ARG A 57 -13.85 -2.58 7.19
C ARG A 57 -12.64 -3.53 7.19
N ASP A 58 -12.46 -4.27 6.10
CA ASP A 58 -11.47 -5.33 6.04
C ASP A 58 -10.05 -4.79 5.77
N THR A 59 -9.90 -3.63 5.11
CA THR A 59 -8.61 -2.90 5.02
C THR A 59 -8.16 -2.43 6.40
N ARG A 60 -9.05 -1.92 7.25
CA ARG A 60 -8.69 -1.57 8.64
C ARG A 60 -8.26 -2.79 9.45
N ARG A 61 -8.92 -3.93 9.27
CA ARG A 61 -8.50 -5.20 9.89
C ARG A 61 -7.13 -5.66 9.38
N ALA A 62 -6.89 -5.53 8.09
CA ALA A 62 -5.59 -5.81 7.47
C ALA A 62 -4.48 -4.96 8.10
N ALA A 63 -4.68 -3.64 8.21
CA ALA A 63 -3.73 -2.71 8.84
C ALA A 63 -3.44 -3.02 10.32
N ARG A 64 -4.39 -3.67 11.01
CA ARG A 64 -4.24 -4.13 12.40
C ARG A 64 -3.61 -5.54 12.53
N GLY A 65 -3.33 -6.22 11.41
CA GLY A 65 -2.64 -7.51 11.39
C GLY A 65 -3.54 -8.74 11.34
N ASP A 66 -4.83 -8.59 11.02
CA ASP A 66 -5.67 -9.74 10.71
C ASP A 66 -5.15 -10.44 9.45
N VAL A 67 -4.63 -11.66 9.61
CA VAL A 67 -3.94 -12.39 8.55
C VAL A 67 -4.86 -12.69 7.36
N LYS A 68 -6.15 -12.97 7.60
CA LYS A 68 -7.09 -13.32 6.54
C LYS A 68 -7.47 -12.07 5.75
N ALA A 69 -7.76 -10.97 6.45
CA ALA A 69 -8.05 -9.69 5.82
C ALA A 69 -6.83 -9.15 5.08
N LEU A 70 -5.63 -9.23 5.66
CA LEU A 70 -4.38 -8.79 5.03
C LEU A 70 -4.07 -9.57 3.75
N LYS A 71 -4.27 -10.88 3.76
CA LYS A 71 -4.10 -11.68 2.54
C LYS A 71 -5.07 -11.25 1.45
N LYS A 72 -6.36 -11.18 1.79
CA LYS A 72 -7.40 -10.81 0.84
C LYS A 72 -7.20 -9.39 0.31
N PHE A 73 -6.78 -8.45 1.16
CA PHE A 73 -6.49 -7.07 0.78
C PHE A 73 -5.48 -6.99 -0.38
N PHE A 74 -4.33 -7.66 -0.28
CA PHE A 74 -3.33 -7.64 -1.37
C PHE A 74 -3.78 -8.40 -2.63
N GLU A 75 -4.67 -9.40 -2.51
CA GLU A 75 -5.32 -10.02 -3.67
C GLU A 75 -6.27 -9.05 -4.37
N ILE A 76 -7.07 -8.28 -3.61
CA ILE A 76 -7.92 -7.22 -4.16
C ILE A 76 -7.07 -6.14 -4.82
N ALA A 77 -6.01 -5.68 -4.16
CA ALA A 77 -5.13 -4.63 -4.67
C ALA A 77 -4.38 -5.04 -5.95
N LYS A 78 -4.10 -6.34 -6.13
CA LYS A 78 -3.56 -6.89 -7.38
C LYS A 78 -4.51 -6.70 -8.56
N ASP A 79 -5.78 -6.99 -8.33
CA ASP A 79 -6.77 -7.11 -9.39
C ASP A 79 -7.44 -5.78 -9.71
N ALA A 80 -7.25 -4.75 -8.88
CA ALA A 80 -7.78 -3.42 -9.13
C ALA A 80 -7.10 -2.84 -10.38
N ASP A 81 -7.87 -2.67 -11.45
CA ASP A 81 -7.46 -2.00 -12.68
C ASP A 81 -7.58 -0.48 -12.53
N ASP A 82 -6.91 0.29 -13.40
CA ASP A 82 -6.74 1.75 -13.27
C ASP A 82 -8.00 2.56 -12.92
N ALA A 83 -9.22 2.07 -13.22
CA ALA A 83 -10.49 2.73 -12.87
C ALA A 83 -10.87 2.56 -11.39
N ALA A 84 -10.94 1.32 -10.88
CA ALA A 84 -11.13 1.06 -9.45
C ALA A 84 -9.86 1.36 -8.62
N ALA A 85 -8.71 1.44 -9.30
CA ALA A 85 -7.39 1.55 -8.69
C ALA A 85 -7.08 2.92 -8.11
N GLU A 86 -7.74 4.03 -8.47
CA GLU A 86 -7.38 5.33 -7.88
C GLU A 86 -7.52 5.31 -6.34
N SER A 87 -8.58 4.69 -5.84
CA SER A 87 -8.85 4.54 -4.39
C SER A 87 -8.01 3.46 -3.69
N ILE A 88 -7.39 2.56 -4.45
CA ILE A 88 -6.46 1.53 -3.96
C ILE A 88 -5.00 1.97 -4.11
N SER A 89 -4.71 2.86 -5.06
CA SER A 89 -3.37 3.34 -5.35
C SER A 89 -2.80 3.99 -4.09
N GLY A 90 -1.66 3.48 -3.63
CA GLY A 90 -1.03 3.90 -2.37
C GLY A 90 -1.58 3.24 -1.10
N MET A 91 -2.78 2.63 -1.10
CA MET A 91 -3.32 1.94 0.09
C MET A 91 -2.45 0.75 0.55
N PRO A 92 -1.84 -0.06 -0.35
CA PRO A 92 -0.84 -1.03 0.06
C PRO A 92 0.30 -0.43 0.88
N THR A 93 0.73 0.79 0.52
CA THR A 93 1.76 1.54 1.24
C THR A 93 1.32 1.91 2.63
N VAL A 94 0.12 2.47 2.78
CA VAL A 94 -0.47 2.79 4.09
C VAL A 94 -0.53 1.55 4.98
N VAL A 95 -1.07 0.44 4.46
CA VAL A 95 -1.28 -0.80 5.22
C VAL A 95 0.03 -1.37 5.75
N TYR A 96 1.07 -1.50 4.92
CA TYR A 96 2.34 -2.07 5.42
C TYR A 96 3.08 -1.11 6.38
N HIS A 97 2.90 0.20 6.23
CA HIS A 97 3.47 1.16 7.18
C HIS A 97 2.85 1.06 8.56
N LEU A 98 1.52 0.94 8.63
CA LEU A 98 0.78 0.79 9.88
C LEU A 98 1.06 -0.55 10.58
N LEU A 99 1.25 -1.62 9.81
CA LEU A 99 1.67 -2.91 10.36
C LEU A 99 3.08 -2.86 10.95
N GLY A 100 3.97 -2.13 10.28
CA GLY A 100 5.39 -2.12 10.57
C GLY A 100 6.13 -3.36 10.04
N ASP A 101 7.45 -3.23 10.00
CA ASP A 101 8.34 -4.20 9.34
C ASP A 101 8.26 -5.62 9.92
N GLU A 102 8.28 -5.77 11.24
CA GLU A 102 8.28 -7.09 11.89
C GLU A 102 7.01 -7.88 11.56
N LYS A 103 5.83 -7.26 11.74
CA LYS A 103 4.55 -7.93 11.49
C LYS A 103 4.38 -8.23 10.00
N PHE A 104 4.76 -7.30 9.13
CA PHE A 104 4.61 -7.48 7.69
C PHE A 104 5.56 -8.56 7.15
N SER A 105 6.83 -8.54 7.55
CA SER A 105 7.80 -9.58 7.20
C SER A 105 7.36 -10.96 7.71
N LYS A 106 6.88 -11.05 8.96
CA LYS A 106 6.35 -12.30 9.53
C LYS A 106 5.14 -12.81 8.73
N PHE A 107 4.21 -11.94 8.34
CA PHE A 107 3.10 -12.32 7.48
C PHE A 107 3.58 -12.88 6.14
N LEU A 108 4.47 -12.16 5.45
CA LEU A 108 5.02 -12.54 4.16
C LEU A 108 5.81 -13.84 4.20
N SER A 109 6.55 -14.11 5.28
CA SER A 109 7.36 -15.32 5.45
C SER A 109 6.52 -16.61 5.41
N ARG A 110 5.23 -16.50 5.75
CA ARG A 110 4.25 -17.59 5.75
C ARG A 110 3.53 -17.74 4.40
N GLN A 111 3.80 -16.86 3.44
CA GLN A 111 3.15 -16.89 2.13
C GLN A 111 4.02 -17.61 1.08
N PRO A 112 3.39 -18.28 0.10
CA PRO A 112 4.12 -18.91 -1.00
C PRO A 112 4.88 -17.87 -1.82
N LEU A 113 5.97 -18.29 -2.48
CA LEU A 113 6.85 -17.38 -3.24
C LEU A 113 6.10 -16.52 -4.28
N PRO A 114 5.17 -17.06 -5.10
CA PRO A 114 4.43 -16.24 -6.06
C PRO A 114 3.65 -15.09 -5.40
N TYR A 115 3.07 -15.34 -4.22
CA TYR A 115 2.35 -14.32 -3.48
C TYR A 115 3.29 -13.23 -2.96
N ARG A 116 4.48 -13.60 -2.48
CA ARG A 116 5.50 -12.62 -2.07
C ARG A 116 5.94 -11.72 -3.22
N MET A 117 6.13 -12.30 -4.42
CA MET A 117 6.50 -11.52 -5.61
C MET A 117 5.37 -10.61 -6.08
N MET A 118 4.12 -11.06 -6.01
CA MET A 118 2.95 -10.21 -6.24
C MET A 118 2.93 -9.00 -5.29
N VAL A 119 3.08 -9.22 -3.98
CA VAL A 119 3.10 -8.12 -2.99
C VAL A 119 4.26 -7.18 -3.25
N ARG A 120 5.45 -7.70 -3.55
CA ARG A 120 6.62 -6.89 -3.89
C ARG A 120 6.34 -5.94 -5.05
N ASN A 121 5.70 -6.42 -6.12
CA ASN A 121 5.36 -5.60 -7.28
C ASN A 121 4.30 -4.54 -6.94
N LEU A 122 3.40 -4.83 -6.01
CA LEU A 122 2.34 -3.92 -5.59
C LEU A 122 2.81 -2.78 -4.69
N ILE A 123 3.73 -3.06 -3.76
CA ILE A 123 4.15 -2.04 -2.79
C ILE A 123 5.03 -0.95 -3.42
N GLY A 124 5.51 -1.15 -4.66
CA GLY A 124 6.09 -0.13 -5.54
C GLY A 124 7.23 0.71 -4.96
N ALA A 125 7.70 0.38 -3.76
CA ALA A 125 8.57 1.25 -2.99
C ALA A 125 10.00 1.14 -3.52
N ASP A 126 10.69 2.28 -3.56
CA ASP A 126 12.12 2.31 -3.85
C ASP A 126 12.81 1.28 -2.94
N GLY A 127 13.54 0.33 -3.53
CA GLY A 127 14.27 -0.70 -2.79
C GLY A 127 15.19 -0.08 -1.73
N ARG A 128 15.69 1.14 -1.95
CA ARG A 128 16.44 1.91 -0.96
C ARG A 128 15.58 2.33 0.23
N TYR A 129 14.37 2.84 -0.01
CA TYR A 129 13.43 3.21 1.06
C TYR A 129 13.09 1.99 1.91
N LEU A 130 12.70 0.88 1.28
CA LEU A 130 12.39 -0.36 2.00
C LEU A 130 13.61 -0.88 2.77
N SER A 131 14.81 -0.87 2.19
CA SER A 131 16.01 -1.35 2.87
C SER A 131 16.32 -0.57 4.15
N ARG A 132 16.00 0.73 4.17
CA ARG A 132 16.27 1.63 5.29
C ARG A 132 15.22 1.53 6.40
N HIS A 133 13.95 1.43 6.03
CA HIS A 133 12.84 1.54 6.98
C HIS A 133 12.12 0.22 7.26
N PHE A 134 12.29 -0.78 6.38
CA PHE A 134 11.68 -2.10 6.45
C PHE A 134 12.71 -3.20 6.14
N PRO A 135 13.83 -3.29 6.89
CA PRO A 135 14.93 -4.20 6.58
C PRO A 135 14.53 -5.67 6.58
N LEU A 136 13.65 -6.12 7.48
CA LEU A 136 13.22 -7.52 7.54
C LEU A 136 12.37 -7.90 6.33
N THR A 137 11.47 -7.01 5.92
CA THR A 137 10.67 -7.17 4.70
C THR A 137 11.57 -7.15 3.48
N THR A 138 12.56 -6.26 3.45
CA THR A 138 13.51 -6.14 2.35
C THR A 138 14.35 -7.40 2.19
N SER A 139 14.95 -7.89 3.28
CA SER A 139 15.69 -9.16 3.24
C SER A 139 14.80 -10.30 2.75
N LEU A 140 13.55 -10.38 3.19
CA LEU A 140 12.66 -11.45 2.74
C LEU A 140 12.29 -11.38 1.25
N LEU A 141 12.02 -10.18 0.73
CA LEU A 141 11.55 -9.97 -0.65
C LEU A 141 12.68 -9.90 -1.68
N PHE A 142 13.89 -9.49 -1.27
CA PHE A 142 15.01 -9.18 -2.17
C PHE A 142 16.29 -9.98 -1.91
N ALA A 143 16.38 -10.82 -0.85
CA ALA A 143 17.59 -11.61 -0.58
C ALA A 143 18.02 -12.55 -1.72
N ARG A 144 17.13 -12.88 -2.66
CA ARG A 144 17.45 -13.75 -3.80
C ARG A 144 17.97 -13.00 -5.03
N GLU A 145 17.91 -11.68 -5.05
CA GLU A 145 18.36 -10.87 -6.19
C GLU A 145 19.72 -10.20 -5.96
N ILE A 146 20.19 -10.14 -4.71
CA ILE A 146 21.51 -9.60 -4.36
C ILE A 146 22.65 -10.64 -4.55
N VAL A 147 22.34 -11.92 -4.82
CA VAL A 147 23.36 -12.99 -4.96
C VAL A 147 23.61 -13.41 -6.42
N ALA A 148 23.12 -12.68 -7.41
CA ALA A 148 23.36 -13.02 -8.83
C ALA A 148 23.34 -11.82 -9.78
N TRP A 149 23.83 -10.66 -9.34
CA TRP A 149 24.14 -9.56 -10.25
C TRP A 149 25.66 -9.41 -10.36
N ASP A 150 26.25 -10.14 -11.31
CA ASP A 150 27.54 -9.76 -11.86
C ASP A 150 27.28 -8.55 -12.76
N SER A 151 27.58 -7.35 -12.26
CA SER A 151 27.59 -6.15 -13.10
C SER A 151 28.49 -6.42 -14.31
N PRO A 152 27.98 -6.38 -15.55
CA PRO A 152 28.84 -6.44 -16.71
C PRO A 152 29.71 -5.19 -16.74
N ASN A 153 31.02 -5.38 -16.92
CA ASN A 153 31.93 -4.32 -17.36
C ASN A 153 31.57 -3.90 -18.79
#